data_AF-A0A7C1F6N9-F1
#
_entry.id   AF-A0A7C1F6N9-F1
#
_cell.length_a   1.000
_cell.length_b   1.000
_cell.length_c   1.000
_cell.angle_alpha   90.00
_cell.angle_beta   90.00
_cell.angle_gamma   90.00
#
_symmetry.space_group_name_H-M   'P 1'
#
loop_
_entity.id
_entity.type
_entity.pdbx_description
1 polymer ?
#
loop_
_entity_poly.entity_id
_entity_poly.type
_entity_poly.pdbx_seq_one_letter_code
_entity_poly.pdbx_strand_id
1 'polypeptide(L)' 'MPTVGMLFGSIDAQLSDGARLAVERGRQRLLQPDWRKVFEPQRVLDEVRAITHAQRR' A
#
# COMPACT_ATOMS: atom_id res chain seq x y z
N MET A 1 -1.13 -2.77 17.74
CA MET A 1 -0.82 -2.38 16.35
C MET A 1 0.59 -2.84 16.05
N PRO A 2 0.85 -3.58 14.97
CA PRO A 2 2.21 -3.97 14.62
C PRO A 2 3.05 -2.72 14.34
N THR A 3 4.27 -2.69 14.84
CA THR A 3 5.22 -1.60 14.60
C THR A 3 5.83 -1.71 13.20
N VAL A 4 6.33 -0.62 12.63
CA VAL A 4 6.98 -0.60 11.31
C VAL A 4 8.13 -1.61 11.25
N GLY A 5 8.94 -1.71 12.32
CA GLY A 5 10.05 -2.67 12.40
C GLY A 5 9.62 -4.14 12.35
N MET A 6 8.43 -4.48 12.87
CA MET A 6 7.89 -5.84 12.77
C MET A 6 7.41 -6.16 11.35
N LEU A 7 6.82 -5.19 10.65
CA LEU A 7 6.29 -5.39 9.29
C LEU A 7 7.39 -5.54 8.23
N PHE A 8 8.51 -4.85 8.39
CA PHE A 8 9.64 -4.87 7.45
C PHE A 8 10.80 -5.77 7.89
N GLY A 9 10.58 -6.63 8.89
CA GLY A 9 11.57 -7.63 9.34
C GLY A 9 12.77 -7.05 10.08
N SER A 10 12.71 -5.80 10.53
CA SER A 10 13.74 -5.18 11.37
C SER A 10 13.68 -5.65 12.83
N ILE A 11 12.58 -6.29 13.23
CA ILE A 11 12.36 -6.92 14.53
C ILE A 11 11.78 -8.31 14.26
N ASP A 12 12.44 -9.35 14.78
CA ASP A 12 11.99 -10.74 14.67
C ASP A 12 10.86 -11.01 15.68
N ALA A 13 9.66 -10.55 15.35
CA ALA A 13 8.46 -10.75 16.15
C ALA A 13 7.29 -11.10 15.24
N GLN A 14 6.57 -12.17 15.58
CA GLN A 14 5.40 -12.61 14.81
C GLN A 14 4.16 -11.77 15.16
N LEU A 15 3.33 -11.49 14.14
CA LEU A 15 2.02 -10.91 14.36
C LEU A 15 1.15 -11.86 15.18
N SER A 16 0.47 -11.36 16.22
CA SER A 16 -0.53 -12.15 16.93
C SER A 16 -1.73 -12.49 16.02
N ASP A 17 -2.44 -13.58 16.33
CA ASP A 17 -3.62 -13.99 15.56
C ASP A 17 -4.71 -12.90 15.49
N GLY A 18 -4.91 -12.17 16.59
CA GLY A 18 -5.82 -11.04 16.63
C GLY A 18 -5.39 -9.89 15.70
N ALA A 19 -4.09 -9.61 15.64
CA ALA A 19 -3.56 -8.61 14.71
C ALA A 19 -3.70 -9.07 13.24
N ARG A 20 -3.49 -10.35 12.95
CA ARG A 20 -3.66 -10.92 11.61
C ARG A 20 -5.10 -10.83 11.11
N LEU A 21 -6.07 -11.14 11.98
CA LEU A 21 -7.50 -10.99 11.68
C LEU A 21 -7.89 -9.52 11.46
N ALA A 22 -7.34 -8.61 12.26
CA ALA A 22 -7.56 -7.18 12.08
C ALA A 22 -7.02 -6.67 10.74
N VAL A 23 -5.83 -7.14 10.32
CA VAL A 23 -5.26 -6.80 9.01
C VAL A 23 -6.14 -7.31 7.88
N GLU A 24 -6.61 -8.56 7.92
CA GLU A 24 -7.45 -9.10 6.83
C GLU A 24 -8.78 -8.33 6.70
N ARG A 25 -9.44 -8.05 7.84
CA ARG A 25 -10.67 -7.24 7.86
C ARG A 25 -10.43 -5.80 7.41
N GLY A 26 -9.32 -5.20 7.85
CA GLY A 26 -8.94 -3.84 7.47
C GLY A 26 -8.65 -3.73 5.98
N ARG A 27 -7.94 -4.71 5.41
CA ARG A 27 -7.60 -4.78 3.98
C ARG A 27 -8.85 -4.71 3.11
N GLN A 28 -9.89 -5.49 3.45
CA GLN A 28 -11.14 -5.54 2.70
C GLN A 28 -11.98 -4.25 2.83
N ARG A 29 -11.82 -3.50 3.93
CA ARG A 29 -12.58 -2.26 4.19
C ARG A 29 -11.90 -1.00 3.67
N LEU A 30 -10.57 -0.98 3.62
CA LEU A 30 -9.79 0.23 3.35
C LEU A 30 -9.17 0.23 1.95
N LEU A 31 -8.76 -0.92 1.42
CA LEU A 31 -8.10 -0.99 0.12
C LEU A 31 -9.12 -1.32 -0.96
N GLN A 32 -9.09 -0.57 -2.07
CA GLN A 32 -9.83 -0.95 -3.26
C GLN A 32 -9.34 -2.33 -3.75
N PRO A 33 -10.23 -3.22 -4.25
CA PRO A 33 -9.85 -4.57 -4.64
C PRO A 33 -8.67 -4.64 -5.62
N ASP A 34 -8.52 -3.63 -6.47
CA ASP A 34 -7.51 -3.51 -7.49
C ASP A 34 -6.49 -2.40 -7.21
N TRP A 35 -6.30 -2.02 -5.94
CA TRP A 35 -5.35 -0.97 -5.52
C TRP A 35 -3.93 -1.16 -6.09
N ARG A 36 -3.52 -2.41 -6.37
CA ARG A 36 -2.20 -2.72 -6.94
C ARG A 36 -2.03 -2.26 -8.39
N LYS A 37 -3.12 -1.95 -9.11
CA LYS A 37 -3.04 -1.48 -10.50
C LYS A 37 -2.29 -0.16 -10.65
N VAL A 38 -2.20 0.65 -9.59
CA VAL A 38 -1.40 1.89 -9.59
C VAL A 38 0.08 1.65 -9.91
N PHE A 39 0.58 0.41 -9.71
CA PHE A 39 1.94 0.02 -10.05
C PHE A 39 2.07 -0.58 -11.46
N GLU A 40 0.99 -0.69 -12.23
CA GLU A 40 1.08 -1.10 -13.63
C GLU A 40 1.85 -0.05 -14.44
N PRO A 41 2.74 -0.45 -15.38
CA PRO A 41 3.58 0.49 -16.12
C PRO A 41 2.81 1.63 -16.78
N GLN A 42 1.64 1.35 -17.34
CA GLN A 42 0.80 2.36 -17.97
C GLN A 42 0.29 3.40 -16.97
N ARG A 43 -0.19 2.96 -15.79
CA ARG A 43 -0.68 3.85 -14.73
C ARG A 43 0.43 4.73 -14.19
N VAL A 44 1.61 4.16 -14.00
CA VAL A 44 2.79 4.91 -13.59
C VAL A 44 3.14 5.99 -14.62
N LEU A 45 3.13 5.66 -15.92
CA LEU A 45 3.40 6.63 -16.99
C LEU A 45 2.36 7.75 -17.06
N ASP A 46 1.09 7.43 -16.83
CA ASP A 46 0.00 8.41 -16.80
C ASP A 46 0.20 9.41 -15.64
N GLU A 47 0.57 8.93 -14.45
CA GLU A 47 0.90 9.79 -13.30
C GLU A 47 2.13 10.65 -13.54
N VAL A 48 3.19 10.08 -14.13
CA VAL A 48 4.39 10.85 -14.51
C VAL A 48 4.01 11.99 -15.46
N ARG A 49 3.21 11.70 -16.49
CA ARG A 49 2.73 12.72 -17.43
C ARG A 49 1.89 13.79 -16.73
N ALA A 50 0.96 13.40 -15.86
CA ALA A 50 0.12 14.35 -15.13
C ALA A 50 0.98 15.35 -14.32
N ILE A 51 2.01 14.86 -13.64
CA ILE A 51 2.94 15.69 -12.85
C ILE A 51 3.78 16.61 -13.76
N THR A 52 4.40 16.05 -14.81
CA THR A 52 5.33 16.81 -15.65
C THR A 52 4.63 17.79 -16.59
N HIS A 53 3.39 17.54 -16.99
CA HIS A 53 2.62 18.42 -17.86
C HIS A 53 1.81 19.49 -17.09
N ALA A 54 1.62 19.35 -15.78
CA ALA A 54 0.94 20.36 -14.95
C ALA A 54 1.76 21.64 -14.72
N GLN A 55 3.08 21.63 -14.95
CA GLN A 55 3.96 22.80 -14.74
C GLN A 55 3.90 23.87 -15.85
N ARG A 56 2.95 23.80 -16.78
CA ARG A 56 2.80 24.78 -17.87
C ARG A 56 1.49 25.55 -17.77
N ARG A 57 1.31 26.32 -16.70
CA ARG A 57 0.34 27.40 -16.59
C ARG A 57 0.97 28.60 -15.91
#